data_AF-A0A2E9T5N6-F1
#
_entry.id   AF-A0A2E9T5N6-F1
#
_cell.length_a   1.000
_cell.length_b   1.000
_cell.length_c   1.000
_cell.angle_alpha   90.00
_cell.angle_beta   90.00
_cell.angle_gamma   90.00
#
_symmetry.space_group_name_H-M   'P 1'
#
loop_
_entity.id
_entity.type
_entity.pdbx_description
1 polymer ?
#
loop_
_entity_poly.entity_id
_entity_poly.type
_entity_poly.pdbx_seq_one_letter_code
_entity_poly.pdbx_strand_id
1 'polypeptide(L)'
;MLKNNFLYGTQNQQIYKLAKKKKFALPAINVSGTNTINSVLETASELNSPVIIQFSSGGSQFIAGKGMPNNGFNSSISGSIAGAYHIHKVIDEYNSKVVIHTDHCSKKLLPWIDGLLEYGKDFYKKNGYPLFSSHMIDLSEEPIEE
;
A
#
# COMPACT_ATOMS: atom_id res chain seq x y z
N MET A 1 23.07 0.13 -10.27
CA MET A 1 22.16 -0.18 -9.15
C MET A 1 20.80 -0.47 -9.74
N LEU A 2 20.16 -1.58 -9.40
CA LEU A 2 18.74 -1.78 -9.72
C LEU A 2 17.99 -0.54 -9.25
N LYS A 3 17.23 0.10 -10.14
CA LYS A 3 16.23 1.09 -9.73
C LYS A 3 15.34 0.35 -8.73
N ASN A 4 15.22 0.90 -7.54
CA ASN A 4 14.21 0.45 -6.59
C ASN A 4 13.39 1.68 -6.25
N ASN A 5 12.26 1.78 -6.93
CA ASN A 5 11.31 2.87 -6.74
C ASN A 5 10.36 2.62 -5.57
N PHE A 6 10.34 1.40 -5.02
CA PHE A 6 9.59 1.07 -3.83
C PHE A 6 10.31 1.56 -2.57
N LEU A 7 9.61 2.32 -1.73
CA LEU A 7 10.11 2.85 -0.47
C LEU A 7 9.65 1.97 0.70
N TYR A 8 10.60 1.48 1.50
CA TYR A 8 10.30 0.70 2.71
C TYR A 8 11.33 0.94 3.81
N GLY A 9 11.01 0.51 5.04
CA GLY A 9 11.91 0.61 6.19
C GLY A 9 12.39 2.05 6.44
N THR A 10 13.71 2.25 6.50
CA THR A 10 14.31 3.56 6.77
C THR A 10 14.06 4.59 5.65
N GLN A 11 13.82 4.14 4.41
CA GLN A 11 13.55 5.02 3.27
C GLN A 11 12.22 5.77 3.43
N ASN A 12 11.20 5.13 4.02
CA ASN A 12 9.94 5.78 4.36
C ASN A 12 10.16 6.96 5.32
N GLN A 13 10.97 6.76 6.37
CA GLN A 13 11.25 7.82 7.32
C GLN A 13 12.08 8.96 6.70
N GLN A 14 12.97 8.63 5.76
CA GLN A 14 13.74 9.63 5.03
C GLN A 14 12.86 10.52 4.15
N ILE A 15 11.87 9.95 3.43
CA ILE A 15 10.99 10.75 2.59
C ILE A 15 10.10 11.68 3.43
N TYR A 16 9.59 11.24 4.58
CA TYR A 16 8.83 12.10 5.49
C TYR A 16 9.68 13.19 6.15
N LYS A 17 10.95 12.89 6.49
CA LYS A 17 11.89 13.91 6.95
C LYS A 17 12.16 14.96 5.87
N LEU A 18 12.33 14.52 4.62
CA LEU A 18 12.51 15.43 3.48
C LEU A 18 11.26 16.29 3.26
N ALA A 19 10.07 15.68 3.26
CA ALA A 19 8.78 16.35 3.12
C ALA A 19 8.62 17.49 4.14
N LYS A 20 8.90 17.21 5.43
CA LYS A 20 8.92 18.23 6.49
C LYS A 20 9.95 19.33 6.24
N LYS A 21 11.20 18.96 5.90
CA LYS A 21 12.29 19.92 5.64
C LYS A 21 12.01 20.83 4.45
N LYS A 22 11.36 20.30 3.41
CA LYS A 22 11.08 20.98 2.14
C LYS A 22 9.64 21.52 2.04
N LYS A 23 8.83 21.33 3.09
CA LYS A 23 7.45 21.84 3.21
C LYS A 23 6.53 21.35 2.08
N PHE A 24 6.56 20.05 1.79
CA PHE A 24 5.58 19.40 0.92
C PHE A 24 4.92 18.22 1.63
N ALA A 25 3.79 17.76 1.09
CA ALA A 25 3.11 16.54 1.51
C ALA A 25 3.10 15.53 0.35
N LEU A 26 3.00 14.24 0.67
CA LEU A 26 2.83 13.19 -0.33
C LEU A 26 1.32 12.94 -0.48
N PRO A 27 0.76 13.00 -1.70
CA PRO A 27 -0.61 12.58 -1.91
C PRO A 27 -0.73 11.06 -1.68
N ALA A 28 -1.80 10.66 -0.99
CA ALA A 28 -2.14 9.26 -0.75
C ALA A 28 -3.45 8.93 -1.45
N ILE A 29 -3.37 8.11 -2.50
CA ILE A 29 -4.47 7.91 -3.44
C ILE A 29 -5.03 6.50 -3.28
N ASN A 30 -6.32 6.41 -2.96
CA ASN A 30 -7.02 5.14 -2.95
C ASN A 30 -7.14 4.57 -4.36
N VAL A 31 -6.83 3.28 -4.50
CA VAL A 31 -6.93 2.55 -5.77
C VAL A 31 -7.84 1.33 -5.65
N SER A 32 -8.39 0.91 -6.78
CA SER A 32 -9.32 -0.23 -6.85
C SER A 32 -9.09 -1.11 -8.08
N GLY A 33 -8.01 -0.91 -8.84
CA GLY A 33 -7.72 -1.71 -10.03
C GLY A 33 -6.43 -1.28 -10.69
N THR A 34 -5.96 -2.05 -11.67
CA THR A 34 -4.73 -1.73 -12.42
C THR A 34 -4.83 -0.39 -13.13
N ASN A 35 -6.01 -0.04 -13.67
CA ASN A 35 -6.26 1.26 -14.29
C ASN A 35 -6.01 2.43 -13.32
N THR A 36 -6.55 2.39 -12.10
CA THR A 36 -6.35 3.45 -11.10
C THR A 36 -4.93 3.48 -10.54
N ILE A 37 -4.31 2.31 -10.35
CA ILE A 37 -2.88 2.22 -9.99
C ILE A 37 -2.01 2.88 -11.06
N ASN A 38 -2.24 2.54 -12.33
CA ASN A 38 -1.45 3.05 -13.45
C ASN A 38 -1.57 4.57 -13.57
N SER A 39 -2.78 5.13 -13.42
CA SER A 39 -2.97 6.58 -13.44
C SER A 39 -2.17 7.29 -12.36
N VAL A 40 -2.09 6.73 -11.14
CA VAL A 40 -1.28 7.33 -10.06
C VAL A 40 0.21 7.25 -10.38
N LEU A 41 0.69 6.11 -10.89
CA LEU A 41 2.09 5.95 -11.27
C LEU A 41 2.49 6.90 -12.41
N GLU A 42 1.65 7.03 -13.43
CA GLU A 42 1.82 7.94 -14.56
C GLU A 42 1.90 9.39 -14.09
N THR A 43 0.90 9.86 -13.35
CA THR A 43 0.89 11.24 -12.83
C THR A 43 2.09 11.52 -11.93
N ALA A 44 2.44 10.62 -11.02
CA ALA A 44 3.58 10.81 -10.13
C ALA A 44 4.92 10.84 -10.90
N SER A 45 5.04 10.05 -11.97
CA SER A 45 6.19 10.00 -12.86
C SER A 45 6.33 11.29 -13.67
N GLU A 46 5.25 11.79 -14.27
CA GLU A 46 5.23 13.05 -15.03
C GLU A 46 5.65 14.23 -14.16
N LEU A 47 5.16 14.27 -12.91
CA LEU A 47 5.51 15.30 -11.94
C LEU A 47 6.87 15.08 -11.26
N ASN A 48 7.56 13.96 -11.53
CA ASN A 48 8.79 13.54 -10.86
C ASN A 48 8.68 13.66 -9.33
N SER A 49 7.56 13.19 -8.77
CA SER A 49 7.19 13.37 -7.37
C SER A 49 6.96 12.03 -6.67
N PRO A 50 7.22 11.94 -5.35
CA PRO A 50 6.90 10.75 -4.57
C PRO A 50 5.38 10.68 -4.32
N VAL A 51 4.84 9.46 -4.27
CA VAL A 51 3.41 9.21 -4.07
C VAL A 51 3.17 8.05 -3.10
N ILE A 52 2.01 8.06 -2.44
CA ILE A 52 1.51 6.93 -1.68
C ILE A 52 0.34 6.33 -2.47
N ILE A 53 0.44 5.05 -2.82
CA ILE A 53 -0.67 4.27 -3.38
C ILE A 53 -1.26 3.46 -2.23
N GLN A 54 -2.54 3.70 -1.92
CA GLN A 54 -3.19 3.06 -0.79
C GLN A 54 -4.40 2.23 -1.16
N PHE A 55 -4.56 1.11 -0.48
CA PHE A 55 -5.72 0.23 -0.65
C PHE A 55 -6.62 0.34 0.57
N SER A 56 -7.90 0.65 0.38
CA SER A 56 -8.90 0.40 1.43
C SER A 56 -9.33 -1.07 1.41
N SER A 57 -9.94 -1.55 2.50
CA SER A 57 -10.47 -2.93 2.53
C SER A 57 -11.46 -3.19 1.38
N GLY A 58 -12.33 -2.21 1.08
CA GLY A 58 -13.29 -2.30 -0.02
C GLY A 58 -12.64 -2.15 -1.41
N GLY A 59 -11.66 -1.25 -1.56
CA GLY A 59 -10.89 -1.13 -2.81
C GLY A 59 -10.12 -2.42 -3.13
N SER A 60 -9.59 -3.07 -2.10
CA SER A 60 -8.93 -4.37 -2.22
C SER A 60 -9.90 -5.46 -2.64
N GLN A 61 -11.07 -5.56 -2.00
CA GLN A 61 -12.12 -6.49 -2.44
C GLN A 61 -12.52 -6.24 -3.90
N PHE A 62 -12.57 -4.98 -4.34
CA PHE A 62 -12.90 -4.67 -5.72
C PHE A 62 -11.84 -5.20 -6.70
N ILE A 63 -10.56 -5.12 -6.36
CA ILE A 63 -9.46 -5.69 -7.16
C ILE A 63 -9.60 -7.21 -7.29
N ALA A 64 -9.92 -7.91 -6.20
CA ALA A 64 -10.19 -9.34 -6.24
C ALA A 64 -11.47 -9.70 -7.00
N GLY A 65 -12.36 -8.72 -7.18
CA GLY A 65 -13.67 -8.86 -7.81
C GLY A 65 -14.78 -9.08 -6.79
N LYS A 66 -15.85 -8.29 -6.89
CA LYS A 66 -17.02 -8.37 -5.98
C LYS A 66 -17.73 -9.73 -5.97
N GLY A 67 -17.50 -10.57 -6.99
CA GLY A 67 -18.04 -11.93 -7.05
C GLY A 67 -17.25 -12.95 -6.23
N MET A 68 -16.05 -12.62 -5.75
CA MET A 68 -15.28 -13.49 -4.86
C MET A 68 -15.88 -13.47 -3.45
N PRO A 69 -16.13 -14.62 -2.81
CA PRO A 69 -16.56 -14.68 -1.42
C PRO A 69 -15.58 -13.91 -0.52
N ASN A 70 -16.08 -13.11 0.43
CA ASN A 70 -15.27 -12.30 1.34
C ASN A 70 -15.34 -12.73 2.81
N ASN A 71 -15.52 -14.03 3.06
CA ASN A 71 -15.58 -14.57 4.42
C ASN A 71 -14.20 -14.44 5.09
N GLY A 72 -14.15 -13.77 6.25
CA GLY A 72 -12.88 -13.50 6.93
C GLY A 72 -11.94 -12.61 6.12
N PHE A 73 -12.48 -11.73 5.27
CA PHE A 73 -11.72 -10.78 4.45
C PHE A 73 -10.80 -11.41 3.39
N ASN A 74 -10.95 -12.69 3.04
CA ASN A 74 -10.11 -13.39 2.07
C ASN A 74 -10.03 -12.69 0.69
N SER A 75 -11.12 -12.08 0.20
CA SER A 75 -11.09 -11.32 -1.06
C SER A 75 -10.37 -9.97 -0.90
N SER A 76 -10.57 -9.27 0.23
CA SER A 76 -9.80 -8.05 0.55
C SER A 76 -8.31 -8.37 0.65
N ILE A 77 -7.92 -9.43 1.35
CA ILE A 77 -6.53 -9.89 1.47
C ILE A 77 -5.95 -10.18 0.07
N SER A 78 -6.64 -11.02 -0.71
CA SER A 78 -6.18 -11.43 -2.04
C SER A 78 -6.04 -10.24 -3.00
N GLY A 79 -6.98 -9.31 -2.96
CA GLY A 79 -6.97 -8.14 -3.83
C GLY A 79 -5.91 -7.11 -3.44
N SER A 80 -5.64 -6.90 -2.14
CA SER A 80 -4.53 -6.06 -1.71
C SER A 80 -3.20 -6.67 -2.18
N ILE A 81 -3.02 -7.98 -2.04
CA ILE A 81 -1.82 -8.69 -2.48
C ILE A 81 -1.66 -8.55 -4.01
N ALA A 82 -2.71 -8.84 -4.78
CA ALA A 82 -2.68 -8.73 -6.24
C ALA A 82 -2.34 -7.30 -6.70
N GLY A 83 -2.95 -6.28 -6.09
CA GLY A 83 -2.66 -4.88 -6.37
C GLY A 83 -1.21 -4.50 -6.05
N ALA A 84 -0.70 -4.92 -4.90
CA ALA A 84 0.70 -4.67 -4.52
C ALA A 84 1.69 -5.34 -5.48
N TYR A 85 1.43 -6.58 -5.89
CA TYR A 85 2.24 -7.27 -6.90
C TYR A 85 2.26 -6.54 -8.24
N HIS A 86 1.12 -6.00 -8.68
CA HIS A 86 1.06 -5.18 -9.89
C HIS A 86 1.96 -3.96 -9.77
N ILE A 87 1.92 -3.23 -8.64
CA ILE A 87 2.80 -2.09 -8.40
C ILE A 87 4.27 -2.52 -8.45
N HIS A 88 4.68 -3.51 -7.65
CA HIS A 88 6.06 -4.01 -7.64
C HIS A 88 6.55 -4.43 -9.03
N LYS A 89 5.65 -4.96 -9.87
CA LYS A 89 6.00 -5.41 -11.21
C LYS A 89 6.36 -4.29 -12.17
N VAL A 90 5.74 -3.11 -12.03
CA VAL A 90 5.83 -2.04 -13.04
C VAL A 90 6.52 -0.77 -12.53
N ILE A 91 6.66 -0.61 -11.21
CA ILE A 91 7.11 0.64 -10.57
C ILE A 91 8.46 1.17 -11.05
N ASP A 92 9.41 0.29 -11.41
CA ASP A 92 10.75 0.69 -11.83
C ASP A 92 10.81 1.28 -13.25
N GLU A 93 9.72 1.13 -14.02
CA GLU A 93 9.51 1.75 -15.33
C GLU A 93 9.00 3.20 -15.23
N TYR A 94 8.50 3.59 -14.05
CA TYR A 94 8.01 4.94 -13.78
C TYR A 94 9.09 5.78 -13.08
N ASN A 95 9.20 7.06 -13.40
CA ASN A 95 10.14 7.98 -12.75
C ASN A 95 9.55 8.56 -11.45
N SER A 96 9.15 7.69 -10.52
CA SER A 96 8.56 8.09 -9.24
C SER A 96 9.04 7.19 -8.11
N LYS A 97 8.92 7.67 -6.87
CA LYS A 97 9.12 6.87 -5.65
C LYS A 97 7.77 6.60 -5.02
N VAL A 98 7.49 5.34 -4.71
CA VAL A 98 6.16 4.91 -4.24
C VAL A 98 6.24 4.25 -2.88
N VAL A 99 5.34 4.68 -2.01
CA VAL A 99 4.96 3.98 -0.79
C VAL A 99 3.70 3.18 -1.10
N ILE A 100 3.71 1.88 -0.79
CA ILE A 100 2.53 1.02 -0.91
C ILE A 100 1.89 0.90 0.48
N HIS A 101 0.63 1.30 0.60
CA HIS A 101 -0.03 1.45 1.90
C HIS A 101 -1.39 0.74 1.95
N THR A 102 -1.85 0.39 3.14
CA THR A 102 -3.27 0.06 3.37
C THR A 102 -3.91 1.13 4.23
N ASP A 103 -5.08 1.56 3.80
CA ASP A 103 -5.91 2.59 4.42
C ASP A 103 -6.66 2.05 5.65
N HIS A 104 -7.52 2.89 6.25
CA HIS A 104 -8.33 2.64 7.45
C HIS A 104 -8.69 1.17 7.72
N CYS A 105 -8.24 0.66 8.87
CA CYS A 105 -8.57 -0.66 9.40
C CYS A 105 -9.05 -0.52 10.84
N SER A 106 -10.37 -0.51 11.03
CA SER A 106 -10.97 -0.56 12.37
C SER A 106 -10.95 -1.95 12.97
N LYS A 107 -11.30 -2.06 14.25
CA LYS A 107 -11.25 -3.32 15.03
C LYS A 107 -11.88 -4.52 14.31
N LYS A 108 -13.04 -4.31 13.67
CA LYS A 108 -13.74 -5.35 12.88
C LYS A 108 -12.99 -5.80 11.61
N LEU A 109 -12.10 -4.96 11.09
CA LEU A 109 -11.32 -5.19 9.88
C LEU A 109 -9.94 -5.79 10.18
N LEU A 110 -9.53 -5.93 11.45
CA LEU A 110 -8.21 -6.46 11.82
C LEU A 110 -7.84 -7.78 11.13
N PRO A 111 -8.76 -8.76 10.90
CA PRO A 111 -8.39 -9.99 10.21
C PRO A 111 -7.88 -9.78 8.78
N TRP A 112 -8.24 -8.67 8.12
CA TRP A 112 -7.66 -8.29 6.83
C TRP A 112 -6.17 -7.97 6.97
N ILE A 113 -5.78 -7.13 7.94
CA ILE A 113 -4.38 -6.78 8.17
C ILE A 113 -3.60 -7.98 8.69
N ASP A 114 -4.18 -8.80 9.57
CA ASP A 114 -3.55 -10.05 10.03
C ASP A 114 -3.17 -10.96 8.86
N GLY A 115 -4.09 -11.14 7.90
CA GLY A 115 -3.83 -11.92 6.69
C GLY A 115 -2.73 -11.33 5.81
N LEU A 116 -2.66 -9.99 5.68
CA LEU A 116 -1.59 -9.32 4.95
C LEU A 116 -0.23 -9.42 5.66
N LEU A 117 -0.20 -9.34 6.98
CA LEU A 117 1.01 -9.51 7.78
C LEU A 117 1.52 -10.95 7.70
N GLU A 118 0.63 -11.95 7.75
CA GLU A 118 1.02 -13.35 7.62
C GLU A 118 1.64 -13.64 6.26
N TYR A 119 0.98 -13.21 5.18
CA TYR A 119 1.55 -13.28 3.82
C TYR A 119 2.88 -12.51 3.73
N GLY A 120 2.93 -11.32 4.33
CA GLY A 120 4.09 -10.44 4.34
C GLY A 120 5.33 -11.04 4.99
N LYS A 121 5.18 -11.89 6.03
CA LYS A 121 6.30 -12.60 6.66
C LYS A 121 7.01 -13.53 5.67
N ASP A 122 6.26 -14.32 4.91
CA ASP A 122 6.84 -15.24 3.93
C ASP A 122 7.40 -14.52 2.71
N PHE A 123 6.72 -13.45 2.27
CA PHE A 123 7.25 -12.55 1.24
C PHE A 123 8.60 -11.94 1.67
N TYR A 124 8.71 -11.47 2.91
CA TYR A 124 9.95 -10.89 3.44
C TYR A 124 11.08 -11.90 3.48
N LYS A 125 10.84 -13.12 3.99
CA LYS A 125 11.86 -14.20 4.01
C LYS A 125 12.43 -14.48 2.62
N LYS A 126 11.59 -14.41 1.58
CA LYS A 126 11.99 -14.68 0.19
C LYS A 126 12.70 -13.51 -0.48
N ASN A 127 12.23 -12.28 -0.26
CA ASN A 127 12.63 -11.12 -1.04
C ASN A 127 13.57 -10.15 -0.30
N GLY A 128 13.66 -10.24 1.04
CA GLY A 128 14.45 -9.34 1.87
C GLY A 128 13.81 -7.97 2.13
N TYR A 129 12.57 -7.75 1.70
CA TYR A 129 11.78 -6.52 1.93
C TYR A 129 10.29 -6.86 2.03
N PRO A 130 9.45 -6.03 2.70
CA PRO A 130 8.03 -6.32 2.89
C PRO A 130 7.22 -6.03 1.63
N LEU A 131 6.05 -6.68 1.48
CA LEU A 131 5.16 -6.41 0.34
C LEU A 131 4.55 -5.00 0.39
N PHE A 132 4.17 -4.55 1.59
CA PHE A 132 3.65 -3.21 1.86
C PHE A 132 4.68 -2.37 2.61
N SER A 133 4.71 -1.07 2.33
CA SER A 133 5.57 -0.11 3.04
C SER A 133 5.04 0.21 4.44
N SER A 134 3.71 0.24 4.62
CA SER A 134 3.02 0.57 5.86
C SER A 134 1.56 0.12 5.85
N HIS A 135 0.97 0.00 7.03
CA HIS A 135 -0.46 -0.27 7.25
C HIS A 135 -1.05 0.78 8.19
N MET A 136 -2.30 1.18 7.98
CA MET A 136 -3.06 2.02 8.91
C MET A 136 -3.96 1.15 9.79
N ILE A 137 -3.85 1.32 11.10
CA ILE A 137 -4.79 0.80 12.09
C ILE A 137 -5.56 2.01 12.61
N ASP A 138 -6.88 1.95 12.50
CA ASP A 138 -7.78 3.03 12.90
C ASP A 138 -8.73 2.55 14.00
N LEU A 139 -8.25 2.60 15.24
CA LEU A 139 -9.03 2.30 16.44
C LEU A 139 -9.57 3.59 17.08
N SER A 140 -9.78 4.66 16.30
CA SER A 140 -10.24 5.94 16.84
C SER A 140 -11.66 5.90 17.44
N GLU A 141 -12.43 4.84 17.17
CA GLU A 141 -13.72 4.56 17.81
C GLU A 141 -13.58 3.87 19.19
N GLU A 142 -12.39 3.36 19.52
CA GLU A 142 -12.10 2.68 20.80
C GLU A 142 -11.50 3.68 21.82
N PRO A 143 -11.48 3.35 23.13
CA PRO A 143 -10.79 4.15 24.13
C PRO A 143 -9.30 4.33 23.81
N ILE A 144 -8.70 5.46 24.18
CA ILE A 144 -7.28 5.75 23.88
C ILE A 144 -6.30 4.75 24.55
N GLU A 145 -6.71 4.15 25.66
CA GLU A 145 -5.92 3.14 26.39
C GLU A 145 -5.93 1.75 25.73
N GLU A 146 -6.88 1.47 24.84
CA GLU A 146 -7.00 0.18 24.13
C GLU A 146 -6.18 0.17 22.83
#